data_AF-A0A1G0NGL1-F1
#
_entry.id   AF-A0A1G0NGL1-F1
#
_cell.length_a   1.000
_cell.length_b   1.000
_cell.length_c   1.000
_cell.angle_alpha   90.00
_cell.angle_beta   90.00
_cell.angle_gamma   90.00
#
_symmetry.space_group_name_H-M   'P 1'
#
loop_
_entity.id
_entity.type
_entity.pdbx_description
1 polymer ?
#
loop_
_entity_poly.entity_id
_entity_poly.type
_entity_poly.pdbx_seq_one_letter_code
_entity_poly.pdbx_strand_id
1 'polypeptide(L)'
;MKPFALARVLQLALGRSETQARTVKLAHGIWLRARGRLVQLTALRDAHIAQLAVELRDGIPAAQLQEKNRLQTAQAAEMQAAQASIDAAHRDWQAHLAEWIKLDQRVKA
;
A
#
# COMPACT_ATOMS: atom_id res chain seq x y z
N MET A 1 -43.42 -21.75 -10.69
CA MET A 1 -42.02 -21.33 -10.48
C MET A 1 -41.65 -21.56 -9.01
N LYS A 2 -40.52 -22.21 -8.70
CA LYS A 2 -40.14 -22.56 -7.31
C LYS A 2 -39.47 -21.37 -6.60
N PRO A 3 -40.16 -20.68 -5.67
CA PRO A 3 -39.61 -19.50 -4.99
C PRO A 3 -38.35 -19.79 -4.14
N PHE A 4 -38.20 -21.03 -3.67
CA PHE A 4 -37.05 -21.47 -2.88
C PHE A 4 -35.72 -21.46 -3.63
N ALA A 5 -35.72 -21.67 -4.96
CA ALA A 5 -34.49 -21.67 -5.75
C ALA A 5 -33.93 -20.25 -5.91
N LEU A 6 -34.79 -19.26 -6.16
CA LEU A 6 -34.40 -17.85 -6.27
C LEU A 6 -33.93 -17.29 -4.92
N ALA A 7 -34.61 -17.62 -3.82
CA ALA A 7 -34.21 -17.18 -2.49
C ALA A 7 -32.80 -17.67 -2.12
N ARG A 8 -32.48 -18.95 -2.41
CA ARG A 8 -31.15 -19.52 -2.16
C ARG A 8 -30.06 -18.89 -3.03
N VAL A 9 -30.36 -18.60 -4.30
CA VAL A 9 -29.42 -17.92 -5.20
C VAL A 9 -29.13 -16.49 -4.72
N LEU A 10 -30.16 -15.76 -4.28
CA LEU A 10 -29.98 -14.42 -3.73
C LEU A 10 -29.15 -14.42 -2.45
N GLN A 11 -29.41 -15.36 -1.51
CA GLN A 11 -28.60 -15.52 -0.30
C GLN A 11 -27.13 -15.79 -0.60
N LEU A 12 -26.84 -16.65 -1.57
CA LEU A 12 -25.47 -16.93 -2.00
C LEU A 12 -24.79 -15.71 -2.64
N ALA A 13 -25.53 -14.96 -3.46
CA ALA A 13 -25.02 -13.74 -4.09
C ALA A 13 -24.71 -12.65 -3.05
N LEU A 14 -25.57 -12.48 -2.04
CA LEU A 14 -25.36 -11.58 -0.91
C LEU A 14 -24.11 -11.96 -0.12
N GLY A 15 -23.99 -13.23 0.29
CA GLY A 15 -22.81 -13.70 1.04
C GLY A 15 -21.50 -13.53 0.26
N ARG A 16 -21.53 -13.72 -1.07
CA ARG A 16 -20.37 -13.46 -1.93
C ARG A 16 -20.04 -11.97 -2.01
N SER A 17 -21.04 -11.10 -2.14
CA SER A 17 -20.84 -9.65 -2.15
C SER A 17 -20.25 -9.15 -0.83
N GLU A 18 -20.75 -9.63 0.31
CA GLU A 18 -20.22 -9.27 1.62
C GLU A 18 -18.77 -9.74 1.82
N THR A 19 -18.46 -10.98 1.41
CA THR A 19 -17.09 -11.49 1.46
C THR A 19 -16.16 -10.63 0.63
N GLN A 20 -16.59 -10.24 -0.58
CA GLN A 20 -15.81 -9.37 -1.45
C GLN A 20 -15.63 -7.97 -0.83
N ALA A 21 -16.66 -7.40 -0.22
CA ALA A 21 -16.57 -6.10 0.46
C ALA A 21 -15.51 -6.12 1.58
N ARG A 22 -15.42 -7.20 2.35
CA ARG A 22 -14.37 -7.40 3.37
C ARG A 22 -12.98 -7.46 2.72
N THR A 23 -12.83 -8.18 1.62
CA THR A 23 -11.57 -8.25 0.85
C THR A 23 -11.14 -6.87 0.35
N VAL A 24 -12.07 -6.07 -0.19
CA VAL A 24 -11.78 -4.67 -0.61
C VAL A 24 -11.26 -3.84 0.55
N LYS A 25 -11.91 -3.92 1.72
CA LYS A 25 -11.50 -3.18 2.92
C LYS A 25 -10.11 -3.61 3.39
N LEU A 26 -9.81 -4.91 3.35
CA LEU A 26 -8.48 -5.43 3.70
C LEU A 26 -7.40 -4.93 2.73
N ALA A 27 -7.65 -5.01 1.42
CA ALA A 27 -6.73 -4.52 0.39
C ALA A 27 -6.48 -3.01 0.53
N HIS A 28 -7.53 -2.22 0.78
CA HIS A 28 -7.40 -0.79 1.07
C HIS A 28 -6.51 -0.52 2.30
N GLY A 29 -6.68 -1.30 3.38
CA GLY A 29 -5.83 -1.20 4.57
C GLY A 29 -4.36 -1.53 4.30
N ILE A 30 -4.08 -2.51 3.43
CA ILE A 30 -2.71 -2.83 2.98
C ILE A 30 -2.11 -1.64 2.22
N TRP A 31 -2.86 -1.06 1.27
CA TRP A 31 -2.42 0.11 0.52
C TRP A 31 -2.12 1.31 1.44
N LEU A 32 -2.97 1.59 2.44
CA LEU A 32 -2.73 2.65 3.42
C LEU A 32 -1.46 2.41 4.24
N ARG A 33 -1.21 1.16 4.68
CA ARG A 33 0.03 0.82 5.40
C ARG A 33 1.28 0.99 4.52
N ALA A 34 1.22 0.60 3.25
CA ALA A 34 2.31 0.81 2.31
C ALA A 34 2.63 2.32 2.15
N ARG A 35 1.59 3.17 2.04
CA ARG A 35 1.75 4.63 2.02
C ARG A 35 2.36 5.16 3.32
N GLY A 36 1.90 4.67 4.47
CA GLY A 36 2.44 5.03 5.78
C GLY A 36 3.94 4.72 5.89
N ARG A 37 4.38 3.56 5.37
CA ARG A 37 5.81 3.20 5.32
C ARG A 37 6.64 4.19 4.52
N LEU A 38 6.18 4.62 3.34
CA LEU A 38 6.91 5.60 2.54
C LEU A 38 7.03 6.96 3.25
N VAL A 39 5.99 7.39 3.96
CA VAL A 39 6.03 8.61 4.79
C VAL A 39 7.08 8.47 5.90
N GLN A 40 7.12 7.34 6.60
CA GLN A 40 8.13 7.07 7.63
C GLN A 40 9.56 7.10 7.05
N LEU A 41 9.79 6.44 5.92
CA LEU A 41 11.10 6.44 5.25
C LEU A 41 11.52 7.85 4.82
N THR A 42 10.58 8.67 4.34
CA THR A 42 10.82 10.06 3.97
C THR A 42 11.24 10.89 5.17
N ALA A 43 10.53 10.75 6.31
CA ALA A 43 10.88 11.45 7.54
C ALA A 43 12.29 11.05 8.06
N LEU A 44 12.63 9.76 7.97
CA LEU A 44 13.97 9.27 8.34
C LEU A 44 15.06 9.84 7.43
N ARG A 45 14.81 9.90 6.12
CA ARG A 45 15.71 10.52 5.14
C ARG A 45 15.94 11.99 5.49
N ASP A 46 14.88 12.74 5.75
CA ASP A 46 14.98 14.18 6.01
C ASP A 46 15.74 14.47 7.31
N ALA A 47 15.51 13.66 8.37
CA ALA A 47 16.28 13.72 9.60
C ALA A 47 17.77 13.42 9.36
N HIS A 48 18.08 12.40 8.54
CA HIS A 48 19.45 12.04 8.21
C HIS A 48 20.16 13.13 7.39
N ILE A 49 19.47 13.75 6.44
CA ILE A 49 19.99 14.88 5.65
C ILE A 49 20.31 16.06 6.57
N ALA A 50 19.42 16.41 7.49
CA ALA A 50 19.65 17.48 8.45
C ALA A 50 20.88 17.20 9.33
N GLN A 51 21.06 15.97 9.80
CA GLN A 51 22.23 15.57 10.57
C GLN A 51 23.52 15.66 9.74
N LEU A 52 23.51 15.13 8.51
CA LEU A 52 24.68 15.18 7.63
C LEU A 52 25.08 16.63 7.32
N ALA A 53 24.12 17.55 7.16
CA ALA A 53 24.42 18.96 6.92
C ALA A 53 25.17 19.63 8.09
N VAL A 54 24.87 19.22 9.33
CA VAL A 54 25.60 19.67 10.52
C VAL A 54 27.02 19.09 10.53
N GLU A 55 27.15 17.78 10.35
CA GLU A 55 28.44 17.09 10.35
C GLU A 55 29.37 17.62 9.24
N LEU A 56 28.84 17.88 8.05
CA LEU A 56 29.60 18.45 6.94
C LEU A 56 30.15 19.85 7.25
N ARG A 57 29.43 20.63 8.06
CA ARG A 57 29.88 21.96 8.51
C ARG A 57 31.06 21.86 9.47
N ASP A 58 31.04 20.85 10.34
CA ASP A 58 32.11 20.59 11.30
C ASP A 58 33.33 19.91 10.64
N GLY A 59 33.14 19.36 9.44
CA GLY A 59 34.16 18.69 8.64
C GLY A 59 34.28 17.21 9.00
N ILE A 60 33.87 16.33 8.08
CA ILE A 60 33.98 14.88 8.26
C ILE A 60 35.09 14.26 7.40
N PRO A 61 35.75 13.19 7.88
CA PRO A 61 36.70 12.42 7.08
C PRO A 61 36.06 11.88 5.80
N ALA A 62 36.84 11.85 4.71
CA ALA A 62 36.38 11.35 3.41
C ALA A 62 35.83 9.91 3.45
N ALA A 63 36.44 9.04 4.27
CA ALA A 63 35.97 7.66 4.45
C ALA A 63 34.57 7.60 5.09
N GLN A 64 34.27 8.49 6.05
CA GLN A 64 32.94 8.57 6.67
C GLN A 64 31.91 9.13 5.70
N LEU A 65 32.28 10.12 4.88
CA LEU A 65 31.42 10.65 3.83
C LEU A 65 31.07 9.58 2.79
N GLN A 66 32.06 8.77 2.37
CA GLN A 66 31.82 7.66 1.44
C GLN A 66 30.83 6.64 2.00
N GLU A 67 30.94 6.30 3.28
CA GLU A 67 30.01 5.38 3.92
C GLU A 67 28.59 5.94 4.01
N LYS A 68 28.44 7.21 4.38
CA LYS A 68 27.13 7.88 4.40
C LYS A 68 26.49 7.94 3.02
N ASN A 69 27.28 8.15 1.95
CA ASN A 69 26.78 8.09 0.58
C ASN A 69 26.28 6.68 0.19
N ARG A 70 26.95 5.61 0.64
CA ARG A 70 26.47 4.23 0.42
C ARG A 70 25.14 4.00 1.11
N LEU A 71 25.01 4.44 2.36
CA LEU A 71 23.76 4.34 3.13
C LEU A 71 22.62 5.13 2.46
N GLN A 72 22.88 6.33 1.94
CA GLN A 72 21.88 7.10 1.19
C GLN A 72 21.43 6.38 -0.08
N THR A 73 22.35 5.71 -0.78
CA THR A 73 22.02 4.92 -1.97
C THR A 73 21.13 3.73 -1.60
N ALA A 74 21.44 3.03 -0.51
CA ALA A 74 20.61 1.94 0.01
C ALA A 74 19.22 2.44 0.44
N GLN A 75 19.15 3.59 1.11
CA GLN A 75 17.88 4.22 1.50
C GLN A 75 17.04 4.61 0.27
N ALA A 76 17.66 5.14 -0.79
CA ALA A 76 16.96 5.46 -2.03
C ALA A 76 16.36 4.20 -2.68
N ALA A 77 17.08 3.08 -2.68
CA ALA A 77 16.57 1.79 -3.14
C ALA A 77 15.39 1.30 -2.29
N GLU A 78 15.44 1.47 -0.96
CA GLU A 78 14.31 1.12 -0.08
C GLU A 78 13.08 2.00 -0.36
N MET A 79 13.26 3.30 -0.59
CA MET A 79 12.16 4.20 -0.95
C MET A 79 11.52 3.80 -2.29
N GLN A 80 12.33 3.41 -3.28
CA GLN A 80 11.81 2.90 -4.56
C GLN A 80 11.02 1.61 -4.37
N ALA A 81 11.50 0.68 -3.56
CA ALA A 81 10.78 -0.55 -3.23
C ALA A 81 9.46 -0.26 -2.49
N ALA A 82 9.45 0.71 -1.57
CA ALA A 82 8.23 1.14 -0.90
C ALA A 82 7.22 1.75 -1.87
N GLN A 83 7.66 2.56 -2.83
CA GLN A 83 6.79 3.09 -3.88
C GLN A 83 6.21 1.97 -4.76
N ALA A 84 7.03 1.02 -5.20
CA ALA A 84 6.56 -0.13 -5.97
C ALA A 84 5.52 -0.96 -5.20
N SER A 85 5.69 -1.10 -3.88
CA SER A 85 4.71 -1.76 -3.00
C SER A 85 3.38 -1.00 -2.91
N ILE A 86 3.41 0.34 -2.86
CA ILE A 86 2.21 1.18 -2.93
C ILE A 86 1.47 0.95 -4.25
N ASP A 87 2.20 0.96 -5.37
CA ASP A 87 1.59 0.82 -6.69
C ASP A 87 0.97 -0.57 -6.87
N ALA A 88 1.64 -1.62 -6.38
CA ALA A 88 1.10 -2.97 -6.38
C ALA A 88 -0.17 -3.08 -5.52
N ALA A 89 -0.12 -2.62 -4.26
CA ALA A 89 -1.27 -2.66 -3.37
C ALA A 89 -2.45 -1.81 -3.89
N HIS A 90 -2.17 -0.70 -4.57
CA HIS A 90 -3.19 0.11 -5.20
C HIS A 90 -3.88 -0.64 -6.34
N ARG A 91 -3.12 -1.28 -7.23
CA ARG A 91 -3.69 -2.08 -8.33
C ARG A 91 -4.55 -3.23 -7.80
N ASP A 92 -4.08 -3.93 -6.78
CA ASP A 92 -4.82 -5.03 -6.16
C ASP A 92 -6.13 -4.54 -5.53
N TRP A 93 -6.09 -3.42 -4.80
CA TRP A 93 -7.29 -2.80 -4.25
C TRP A 93 -8.30 -2.40 -5.34
N GLN A 94 -7.83 -1.78 -6.43
CA GLN A 94 -8.69 -1.40 -7.56
C GLN A 94 -9.32 -2.62 -8.24
N ALA A 95 -8.57 -3.72 -8.41
CA ALA A 95 -9.10 -4.96 -8.96
C ALA A 95 -10.21 -5.55 -8.08
N HIS A 96 -10.00 -5.60 -6.77
CA HIS A 96 -11.02 -6.08 -5.83
C HIS A 96 -12.26 -5.18 -5.80
N LEU A 97 -12.07 -3.86 -5.87
CA LEU A 97 -13.14 -2.87 -5.88
C LEU A 97 -14.01 -3.02 -7.14
N ALA A 98 -13.38 -3.15 -8.30
CA ALA A 98 -14.08 -3.35 -9.56
C ALA A 98 -14.93 -4.64 -9.55
N GLU A 99 -14.39 -5.73 -8.99
CA GLU A 99 -15.14 -6.98 -8.85
C GLU A 99 -16.31 -6.85 -7.86
N TRP A 100 -16.10 -6.15 -6.74
CA TRP A 100 -17.18 -5.92 -5.78
C TRP A 100 -18.33 -5.12 -6.40
N ILE A 101 -18.04 -4.06 -7.15
CA ILE A 101 -19.07 -3.25 -7.83
C ILE A 101 -19.92 -4.12 -8.76
N LYS A 102 -19.31 -5.03 -9.52
CA LYS A 102 -20.05 -5.96 -10.38
C LYS A 102 -20.95 -6.90 -9.58
N LEU A 103 -20.45 -7.44 -8.46
CA LEU A 103 -21.23 -8.34 -7.60
C LEU A 103 -22.40 -7.62 -6.93
N ASP A 104 -22.16 -6.41 -6.43
CA ASP A 104 -23.18 -5.57 -5.78
C ASP A 104 -24.29 -5.18 -6.78
N GLN A 105 -23.93 -4.81 -8.01
CA GLN A 105 -24.90 -4.56 -9.08
C GLN A 105 -25.77 -5.79 -9.39
N ARG A 106 -25.18 -6.99 -9.42
CA ARG A 106 -25.90 -8.24 -9.68
C ARG A 106 -26.85 -8.66 -8.56
N VAL A 107 -26.63 -8.19 -7.34
CA VAL A 107 -27.53 -8.42 -6.20
C VAL A 107 -28.72 -7.46 -6.23
N LYS A 108 -28.53 -6.25 -6.79
CA LYS A 108 -29.55 -5.20 -6.89
C LYS A 108 -30.46 -5.31 -8.11
N ALA A 109 -30.00 -5.97 -9.17
CA ALA A 109 -30.75 -6.24 -10.39
C ALA A 109 -31.72 -7.42 -10.19
#